data_AF-A0A958TJR1-F1
#
_entry.id   AF-A0A958TJR1-F1
#
_cell.length_a   1.000
_cell.length_b   1.000
_cell.length_c   1.000
_cell.angle_alpha   90.00
_cell.angle_beta   90.00
_cell.angle_gamma   90.00
#
_symmetry.space_group_name_H-M   'P 1'
#
loop_
_entity.id
_entity.type
_entity.pdbx_description
1 polymer ?
#
loop_
_entity_poly.entity_id
_entity_poly.type
_entity_poly.pdbx_seq_one_letter_code
_entity_poly.pdbx_strand_id
1 'polypeptide(L)'
;MSDYEFQEKFGIWYHKKSKTKRTACLIGIRTQESLHRWRAIHSDKNYKNYNGIKWTKTISDNVYNAYPIYDWLTTDVWTANAKFGWSYNKLYDLYYQSGVGIEQMRVASPFNDAAPASLKLYKVIDPNNWAKMVGRVNGVNFTSLYGGTIAMGWQTIKLPQNHTWKSYMYFLLSTLPEQAKENYLSKLETSIKFWKEKGGVLSEETIEDLKASGVEIEVSESSNYNTAKKPVRMDYLDDFEGTDAKLIPTYKRMCICIMKNDHLCKYMGFSLTKNEMERRKNVINKYKSIL
;
A
#
# COMPACT_ATOMS: atom_id res chain seq x y z
N MET A 1 1.98 -18.80 -10.13
CA MET A 1 0.63 -18.79 -9.55
C MET A 1 0.69 -17.86 -8.35
N SER A 2 -0.24 -16.93 -8.22
CA SER A 2 -0.33 -16.11 -7.01
C SER A 2 -0.89 -16.91 -5.83
N ASP A 3 -0.61 -16.48 -4.59
CA ASP A 3 -1.15 -17.13 -3.38
C ASP A 3 -2.69 -17.22 -3.40
N TYR A 4 -3.37 -16.20 -3.94
CA TYR A 4 -4.82 -16.18 -4.06
C TYR A 4 -5.34 -17.22 -5.06
N GLU A 5 -4.71 -17.32 -6.23
CA GLU A 5 -5.05 -18.36 -7.21
C GLU A 5 -4.79 -19.76 -6.64
N PHE A 6 -3.73 -19.92 -5.85
CA PHE A 6 -3.43 -21.19 -5.19
C PHE A 6 -4.52 -21.55 -4.18
N GLN A 7 -4.92 -20.63 -3.31
CA GLN A 7 -5.97 -20.85 -2.31
C GLN A 7 -7.30 -21.28 -2.95
N GLU A 8 -7.73 -20.60 -4.01
CA GLU A 8 -8.96 -20.97 -4.73
C GLU A 8 -8.85 -22.33 -5.40
N LYS A 9 -7.73 -22.60 -6.10
CA LYS A 9 -7.51 -23.88 -6.78
C LYS A 9 -7.34 -25.05 -5.80
N PHE A 10 -6.78 -24.80 -4.63
CA PHE A 10 -6.57 -25.82 -3.61
C PHE A 10 -7.90 -26.40 -3.12
N GLY A 11 -8.89 -25.55 -2.82
CA GLY A 11 -10.21 -26.01 -2.38
C GLY A 11 -10.89 -26.89 -3.43
N ILE A 12 -10.78 -26.52 -4.72
CA ILE A 12 -11.32 -27.29 -5.85
C ILE A 12 -10.58 -28.61 -6.02
N TRP A 13 -9.24 -28.58 -5.97
CA TRP A 13 -8.41 -29.77 -6.08
C TRP A 13 -8.70 -30.75 -4.95
N TYR A 14 -8.78 -30.26 -3.71
CA TYR A 14 -9.05 -31.09 -2.54
C TYR A 14 -10.44 -31.73 -2.61
N HIS A 15 -11.47 -30.98 -3.01
CA HIS A 15 -12.82 -31.50 -3.22
C HIS A 15 -12.85 -32.67 -4.23
N LYS A 16 -12.17 -32.51 -5.37
CA LYS A 16 -12.06 -33.57 -6.38
C LYS A 16 -11.31 -34.79 -5.85
N LYS A 17 -10.26 -34.57 -5.05
CA LYS A 17 -9.44 -35.64 -4.48
C LYS A 17 -10.17 -36.42 -3.39
N SER A 18 -10.92 -35.73 -2.53
CA SER A 18 -11.60 -36.31 -1.37
C SER A 18 -12.90 -37.05 -1.74
N LYS A 19 -13.45 -36.81 -2.94
CA LYS A 19 -14.74 -37.38 -3.42
C LYS A 19 -15.91 -37.08 -2.47
N THR A 20 -15.82 -36.01 -1.69
CA THR A 20 -16.90 -35.58 -0.79
C THR A 20 -18.03 -34.93 -1.58
N LYS A 21 -19.27 -35.01 -1.07
CA LYS A 21 -20.43 -34.36 -1.71
C LYS A 21 -20.31 -32.83 -1.76
N ARG A 22 -19.74 -32.22 -0.71
CA ARG A 22 -19.52 -30.78 -0.59
C ARG A 22 -18.24 -30.51 0.18
N THR A 23 -17.59 -29.38 -0.10
CA THR A 23 -16.38 -28.94 0.60
C THR A 23 -16.51 -27.46 0.97
N ALA A 24 -16.17 -27.13 2.21
CA ALA A 24 -16.11 -25.75 2.68
C ALA A 24 -14.70 -25.45 3.24
N CYS A 25 -14.08 -24.37 2.77
CA CYS A 25 -12.86 -23.83 3.34
C CYS A 25 -13.23 -22.81 4.41
N LEU A 26 -12.86 -23.08 5.66
CA LEU A 26 -13.06 -22.14 6.77
C LEU A 26 -11.93 -21.11 6.77
N ILE A 27 -12.31 -19.83 6.75
CA ILE A 27 -11.35 -18.72 6.67
C ILE A 27 -11.61 -17.76 7.83
N GLY A 28 -10.58 -17.54 8.64
CA GLY A 28 -10.60 -16.62 9.78
C GLY A 28 -10.46 -15.15 9.41
N ILE A 29 -11.22 -14.67 8.42
CA ILE A 29 -11.32 -13.24 8.12
C ILE A 29 -12.28 -12.59 9.11
N ARG A 30 -11.92 -11.42 9.63
CA ARG A 30 -12.80 -10.54 10.41
C ARG A 30 -12.99 -9.23 9.68
N THR A 31 -14.22 -8.73 9.65
CA THR A 31 -14.58 -7.53 8.89
C THR A 31 -13.99 -6.24 9.49
N GLN A 32 -13.74 -6.22 10.80
CA GLN A 32 -13.03 -5.14 11.49
C GLN A 32 -11.61 -4.90 10.95
N GLU A 33 -10.98 -5.91 10.34
CA GLU A 33 -9.57 -5.86 9.97
C GLU A 33 -9.30 -5.02 8.71
N SER A 34 -10.26 -4.91 7.78
CA SER A 34 -10.16 -3.99 6.64
C SER A 34 -11.46 -3.85 5.85
N LEU A 35 -11.59 -2.75 5.09
CA LEU A 35 -12.70 -2.56 4.16
C LEU A 35 -12.78 -3.65 3.08
N HIS A 36 -11.65 -4.17 2.61
CA HIS A 36 -11.62 -5.28 1.66
C HIS A 36 -12.23 -6.56 2.26
N ARG A 37 -11.93 -6.85 3.53
CA ARG A 37 -12.50 -7.99 4.28
C ARG A 37 -13.98 -7.79 4.55
N TRP A 38 -14.39 -6.58 4.92
CA TRP A 38 -15.80 -6.22 5.06
C TRP A 38 -16.58 -6.44 3.77
N ARG A 39 -16.05 -5.95 2.63
CA ARG A 39 -16.66 -6.13 1.30
C ARG A 39 -16.71 -7.59 0.86
N ALA A 40 -15.78 -8.44 1.29
CA ALA A 40 -15.80 -9.86 0.95
C ALA A 40 -17.07 -10.57 1.46
N ILE A 41 -17.69 -10.04 2.53
CA ILE A 41 -18.92 -10.58 3.12
C ILE A 41 -20.15 -9.79 2.65
N HIS A 42 -20.08 -8.45 2.71
CA HIS A 42 -21.24 -7.56 2.57
C HIS A 42 -21.47 -7.02 1.15
N SER A 43 -20.61 -7.32 0.17
CA SER A 43 -20.84 -6.81 -1.18
C SER A 43 -22.12 -7.39 -1.79
N ASP A 44 -22.91 -6.56 -2.46
CA ASP A 44 -24.08 -7.01 -3.25
C ASP A 44 -23.72 -7.99 -4.38
N LYS A 45 -22.43 -8.03 -4.75
CA LYS A 45 -21.89 -9.01 -5.70
C LYS A 45 -21.70 -10.41 -5.07
N ASN A 46 -21.86 -10.55 -3.76
CA ASN A 46 -21.77 -11.81 -3.02
C ASN A 46 -23.13 -12.53 -2.94
N TYR A 47 -23.85 -12.59 -4.06
CA TYR A 47 -25.17 -13.23 -4.16
C TYR A 47 -25.09 -14.76 -4.24
N LYS A 48 -23.92 -15.32 -4.61
CA LYS A 48 -23.68 -16.77 -4.66
C LYS A 48 -23.20 -17.26 -3.30
N ASN A 49 -24.13 -17.43 -2.38
CA ASN A 49 -23.89 -18.03 -1.08
C ASN A 49 -24.49 -19.45 -1.01
N TYR A 50 -24.10 -20.19 0.02
CA TYR A 50 -24.69 -21.49 0.29
C TYR A 50 -26.00 -21.31 1.08
N ASN A 51 -27.14 -21.69 0.49
CA ASN A 51 -28.45 -21.71 1.13
C ASN A 51 -28.86 -20.40 1.85
N GLY A 52 -28.52 -19.23 1.29
CA GLY A 52 -28.87 -17.94 1.90
C GLY A 52 -27.94 -17.50 3.04
N ILE A 53 -26.91 -18.29 3.39
CA ILE A 53 -26.00 -17.97 4.50
C ILE A 53 -25.00 -16.89 4.07
N LYS A 54 -25.22 -15.66 4.53
CA LYS A 54 -24.49 -14.46 4.09
C LYS A 54 -22.97 -14.50 4.27
N TRP A 55 -22.47 -15.22 5.29
CA TRP A 55 -21.03 -15.39 5.54
C TRP A 55 -20.42 -16.59 4.79
N THR A 56 -21.08 -17.06 3.73
CA THR A 56 -20.53 -18.07 2.81
C THR A 56 -20.47 -17.55 1.39
N LYS A 57 -19.54 -18.09 0.60
CA LYS A 57 -19.35 -17.75 -0.80
C LYS A 57 -19.06 -18.99 -1.62
N THR A 58 -19.80 -19.20 -2.70
CA THR A 58 -19.55 -20.26 -3.66
C THR A 58 -18.30 -19.95 -4.48
N ILE A 59 -17.35 -20.88 -4.51
CA ILE A 59 -16.09 -20.78 -5.27
C ILE A 59 -16.18 -21.62 -6.55
N SER A 60 -16.72 -22.84 -6.44
CA SER A 60 -16.99 -23.74 -7.56
C SER A 60 -18.20 -24.61 -7.24
N ASP A 61 -18.58 -25.50 -8.16
CA ASP A 61 -19.66 -26.45 -7.90
C ASP A 61 -19.34 -27.27 -6.64
N ASN A 62 -20.26 -27.24 -5.67
CA ASN A 62 -20.13 -27.88 -4.36
C ASN A 62 -18.89 -27.48 -3.51
N VAL A 63 -18.20 -26.39 -3.85
CA VAL A 63 -17.05 -25.86 -3.11
C VAL A 63 -17.32 -24.43 -2.65
N TYR A 64 -17.16 -24.19 -1.35
CA TYR A 64 -17.53 -22.93 -0.70
C TYR A 64 -16.39 -22.40 0.18
N ASN A 65 -16.34 -21.09 0.36
CA ASN A 65 -15.66 -20.45 1.47
C ASN A 65 -16.67 -20.09 2.55
N ALA A 66 -16.28 -20.22 3.81
CA ALA A 66 -17.08 -19.87 4.97
C ALA A 66 -16.26 -19.02 5.94
N TYR A 67 -16.87 -17.96 6.47
CA TYR A 67 -16.24 -16.95 7.29
C TYR A 67 -16.89 -16.89 8.68
N PRO A 68 -16.70 -17.90 9.56
CA PRO A 68 -17.50 -18.07 10.77
C PRO A 68 -17.29 -17.01 11.86
N ILE A 69 -16.16 -16.29 11.80
CA ILE A 69 -15.79 -15.25 12.79
C ILE A 69 -15.81 -13.85 12.18
N TYR A 70 -16.51 -13.65 11.07
CA TYR A 70 -16.47 -12.40 10.30
C TYR A 70 -16.85 -11.15 11.11
N ASP A 71 -17.70 -11.31 12.11
CA ASP A 71 -18.21 -10.28 13.00
C ASP A 71 -17.44 -10.17 14.33
N TRP A 72 -16.44 -11.02 14.56
CA TRP A 72 -15.63 -10.98 15.79
C TRP A 72 -14.70 -9.77 15.80
N LEU A 73 -14.65 -9.10 16.94
CA LEU A 73 -13.65 -8.10 17.27
C LEU A 73 -12.33 -8.76 17.70
N THR A 74 -11.25 -7.98 17.74
CA THR A 74 -9.96 -8.49 18.25
C THR A 74 -10.08 -8.91 19.70
N THR A 75 -10.88 -8.19 20.50
CA THR A 75 -11.20 -8.52 21.89
C THR A 75 -11.93 -9.85 22.02
N ASP A 76 -12.83 -10.18 21.09
CA ASP A 76 -13.56 -11.46 21.11
C ASP A 76 -12.60 -12.64 20.90
N VAL A 77 -11.64 -12.50 19.98
CA VAL A 77 -10.60 -13.52 19.74
C VAL A 77 -9.79 -13.79 21.01
N TRP A 78 -9.32 -12.73 21.67
CA TRP A 78 -8.51 -12.85 22.88
C TRP A 78 -9.32 -13.36 24.08
N THR A 79 -10.58 -12.92 24.20
CA THR A 79 -11.50 -13.39 25.25
C THR A 79 -11.81 -14.87 25.08
N ALA A 80 -12.12 -15.31 23.85
CA ALA A 80 -12.35 -16.71 23.54
C ALA A 80 -11.12 -17.56 23.83
N ASN A 81 -9.93 -17.11 23.39
CA ASN A 81 -8.68 -17.81 23.67
C ASN A 81 -8.43 -17.99 25.18
N ALA A 82 -8.62 -16.93 25.97
CA ALA A 82 -8.48 -16.98 27.43
C ALA A 82 -9.53 -17.87 28.10
N LYS A 83 -10.80 -17.79 27.67
CA LYS A 83 -11.91 -18.55 28.24
C LYS A 83 -11.81 -20.04 27.94
N PHE A 84 -11.42 -20.41 26.73
CA PHE A 84 -11.41 -21.80 26.27
C PHE A 84 -10.03 -22.46 26.34
N GLY A 85 -8.97 -21.71 26.68
CA GLY A 85 -7.62 -22.24 26.80
C GLY A 85 -7.04 -22.78 25.49
N TRP A 86 -7.36 -22.13 24.35
CA TRP A 86 -6.87 -22.59 23.06
C TRP A 86 -5.35 -22.41 22.92
N SER A 87 -4.73 -23.28 22.13
CA SER A 87 -3.33 -23.10 21.76
C SER A 87 -3.18 -21.91 20.82
N TYR A 88 -2.20 -21.05 21.06
CA TYR A 88 -1.89 -19.90 20.22
C TYR A 88 -0.37 -19.71 20.09
N ASN A 89 0.04 -18.87 19.14
CA ASN A 89 1.45 -18.57 18.92
C ASN A 89 2.02 -17.74 20.09
N LYS A 90 3.04 -18.27 20.76
CA LYS A 90 3.69 -17.63 21.92
C LYS A 90 4.42 -16.32 21.61
N LEU A 91 4.62 -16.00 20.33
CA LEU A 91 5.07 -14.67 19.91
C LEU A 91 4.13 -13.55 20.40
N TYR A 92 2.83 -13.82 20.52
CA TYR A 92 1.89 -12.82 21.05
C TYR A 92 2.13 -12.49 22.52
N ASP A 93 2.66 -13.44 23.32
CA ASP A 93 3.07 -13.16 24.70
C ASP A 93 4.25 -12.18 24.72
N LEU A 94 5.22 -12.36 23.82
CA LEU A 94 6.35 -11.45 23.68
C LEU A 94 5.92 -10.05 23.20
N TYR A 95 4.95 -9.97 22.30
CA TYR A 95 4.35 -8.68 21.92
C TYR A 95 3.70 -7.99 23.11
N TYR A 96 2.92 -8.72 23.89
CA TYR A 96 2.27 -8.18 25.09
C TYR A 96 3.30 -7.69 26.11
N GLN A 97 4.32 -8.50 26.41
CA GLN A 97 5.42 -8.14 27.30
C GLN A 97 6.21 -6.93 26.79
N SER A 98 6.27 -6.73 25.47
CA SER A 98 6.89 -5.56 24.84
C SER A 98 5.98 -4.31 24.80
N GLY A 99 4.80 -4.36 25.44
CA GLY A 99 3.86 -3.25 25.52
C GLY A 99 3.03 -3.01 24.24
N VAL A 100 2.98 -3.97 23.32
CA VAL A 100 2.16 -3.85 22.11
C VAL A 100 0.69 -4.09 22.48
N GLY A 101 -0.19 -3.14 22.16
CA GLY A 101 -1.62 -3.33 22.37
C GLY A 101 -2.20 -4.44 21.48
N ILE A 102 -3.21 -5.17 21.96
CA ILE A 102 -3.79 -6.33 21.27
C ILE A 102 -4.25 -6.05 19.84
N GLU A 103 -4.70 -4.82 19.56
CA GLU A 103 -5.13 -4.39 18.22
C GLU A 103 -3.98 -4.25 17.22
N GLN A 104 -2.77 -4.00 17.72
CA GLN A 104 -1.56 -3.76 16.93
C GLN A 104 -0.73 -5.03 16.75
N MET A 105 -1.05 -6.11 17.46
CA MET A 105 -0.34 -7.37 17.33
C MET A 105 -0.63 -8.01 15.96
N ARG A 106 0.38 -8.01 15.09
CA ARG A 106 0.31 -8.61 13.76
C ARG A 106 1.59 -9.41 13.50
N VAL A 107 1.43 -10.66 13.07
CA VAL A 107 2.53 -11.52 12.63
C VAL A 107 2.42 -11.63 11.12
N ALA A 108 3.39 -11.06 10.42
CA ALA A 108 3.47 -11.09 8.97
C ALA A 108 4.92 -10.85 8.53
N SER A 109 5.17 -10.82 7.22
CA SER A 109 6.48 -10.44 6.69
C SER A 109 6.90 -9.06 7.23
N PRO A 110 8.14 -8.90 7.77
CA PRO A 110 8.64 -7.64 8.30
C PRO A 110 8.81 -6.54 7.23
N PHE A 111 8.68 -6.90 5.95
CA PHE A 111 8.88 -6.00 4.81
C PHE A 111 7.60 -5.74 4.01
N ASN A 112 6.43 -6.08 4.56
CA ASN A 112 5.17 -5.62 3.97
C ASN A 112 4.92 -4.15 4.32
N ASP A 113 3.98 -3.50 3.62
CA ASP A 113 3.70 -2.05 3.79
C ASP A 113 3.20 -1.66 5.20
N ALA A 114 2.70 -2.62 5.99
CA ALA A 114 2.19 -2.40 7.34
C ALA A 114 3.21 -2.68 8.46
N ALA A 115 4.34 -3.30 8.13
CA ALA A 115 5.37 -3.73 9.07
C ALA A 115 6.51 -2.73 9.38
N PRO A 116 6.75 -1.61 8.64
CA PRO A 116 7.92 -0.76 8.91
C PRO A 116 7.98 -0.26 10.36
N ALA A 117 6.83 0.12 10.93
CA ALA A 117 6.73 0.62 12.29
C ALA A 117 6.94 -0.46 13.37
N SER A 118 6.66 -1.73 13.08
CA SER A 118 6.82 -2.85 14.02
C SER A 118 8.20 -3.50 13.93
N LEU A 119 8.99 -3.17 12.90
CA LEU A 119 10.34 -3.72 12.68
C LEU A 119 11.29 -3.50 13.87
N LYS A 120 11.08 -2.44 14.64
CA LYS A 120 11.79 -2.19 15.91
C LYS A 120 11.65 -3.31 16.93
N LEU A 121 10.53 -4.03 16.92
CA LEU A 121 10.24 -5.08 17.90
C LEU A 121 11.15 -6.29 17.71
N TYR A 122 11.60 -6.58 16.49
CA TYR A 122 12.49 -7.71 16.21
C TYR A 122 13.79 -7.68 17.03
N LYS A 123 14.31 -6.49 17.36
CA LYS A 123 15.47 -6.34 18.24
C LYS A 123 15.26 -6.99 19.61
N VAL A 124 14.02 -6.92 20.11
CA VAL A 124 13.65 -7.36 21.46
C VAL A 124 13.07 -8.77 21.44
N ILE A 125 12.18 -9.07 20.48
CA ILE A 125 11.42 -10.33 20.47
C ILE A 125 12.09 -11.45 19.66
N ASP A 126 12.97 -11.12 18.70
CA ASP A 126 13.66 -12.09 17.84
C ASP A 126 15.05 -11.57 17.40
N PRO A 127 16.00 -11.45 18.34
CA PRO A 127 17.31 -10.84 18.09
C PRO A 127 18.15 -11.63 17.06
N ASN A 128 17.93 -12.93 16.94
CA ASN A 128 18.64 -13.79 15.98
C ASN A 128 18.25 -13.46 14.53
N ASN A 129 16.95 -13.36 14.25
CA ASN A 129 16.53 -12.94 12.92
C ASN A 129 16.80 -11.45 12.68
N TRP A 130 16.76 -10.62 13.73
CA TRP A 130 17.22 -9.23 13.64
C TRP A 130 18.66 -9.13 13.12
N ALA A 131 19.61 -9.86 13.73
CA ALA A 131 21.01 -9.85 13.29
C ALA A 131 21.17 -10.28 11.83
N LYS A 132 20.45 -11.33 11.41
CA LYS A 132 20.42 -11.77 10.00
C LYS A 132 19.86 -10.71 9.07
N MET A 133 18.78 -10.03 9.47
CA MET A 133 18.17 -8.96 8.67
C MET A 133 19.14 -7.79 8.49
N VAL A 134 19.80 -7.35 9.56
CA VAL A 134 20.82 -6.28 9.50
C VAL A 134 21.94 -6.61 8.50
N GLY A 135 22.40 -7.85 8.46
CA GLY A 135 23.45 -8.27 7.52
C GLY A 135 22.98 -8.49 6.09
N ARG A 136 21.67 -8.58 5.81
CA ARG A 136 21.13 -8.97 4.49
C ARG A 136 20.34 -7.87 3.79
N VAL A 137 19.77 -6.93 4.54
CA VAL A 137 18.82 -5.94 4.01
C VAL A 137 19.33 -4.54 4.31
N ASN A 138 19.81 -3.87 3.26
CA ASN A 138 20.24 -2.48 3.33
C ASN A 138 19.09 -1.59 3.82
N GLY A 139 19.38 -0.70 4.77
CA GLY A 139 18.40 0.22 5.33
C GLY A 139 17.48 -0.37 6.40
N VAL A 140 17.58 -1.66 6.75
CA VAL A 140 16.70 -2.27 7.76
C VAL A 140 16.82 -1.62 9.14
N ASN A 141 18.04 -1.24 9.56
CA ASN A 141 18.23 -0.52 10.83
C ASN A 141 17.63 0.88 10.79
N PHE A 142 17.73 1.57 9.64
CA PHE A 142 17.10 2.87 9.44
C PHE A 142 15.57 2.75 9.54
N THR A 143 14.97 1.80 8.84
CA THR A 143 13.51 1.53 8.91
C THR A 143 13.09 1.13 10.32
N SER A 144 13.90 0.36 11.04
CA SER A 144 13.63 0.00 12.43
C SER A 144 13.57 1.22 13.36
N LEU A 145 14.41 2.23 13.12
CA LEU A 145 14.42 3.46 13.92
C LEU A 145 13.32 4.43 13.49
N TYR A 146 13.11 4.59 12.18
CA TYR A 146 12.34 5.71 11.62
C TYR A 146 11.05 5.30 10.89
N GLY A 147 10.79 4.01 10.72
CA GLY A 147 9.68 3.49 9.91
C GLY A 147 8.28 3.90 10.37
N GLY A 148 8.14 4.29 11.63
CA GLY A 148 6.90 4.84 12.20
C GLY A 148 6.93 6.37 12.39
N THR A 149 7.87 7.08 11.78
CA THR A 149 8.11 8.51 12.03
C THR A 149 7.93 9.36 10.77
N ILE A 150 7.80 10.67 10.96
CA ILE A 150 7.73 11.65 9.87
C ILE A 150 8.94 11.61 8.94
N ALA A 151 10.10 11.11 9.40
CA ALA A 151 11.31 11.02 8.58
C ALA A 151 11.14 10.06 7.38
N MET A 152 10.29 9.04 7.52
CA MET A 152 9.89 8.12 6.44
C MET A 152 8.56 8.51 5.77
N GLY A 153 8.04 9.70 6.09
CA GLY A 153 6.72 10.14 5.68
C GLY A 153 5.58 9.22 6.12
N TRP A 154 5.73 8.65 7.32
CA TRP A 154 4.72 7.78 7.94
C TRP A 154 3.53 8.61 8.43
N GLN A 155 2.33 8.31 7.91
CA GLN A 155 1.05 8.99 8.14
C GLN A 155 1.01 10.47 7.72
N THR A 156 1.94 11.28 8.21
CA THR A 156 2.01 12.72 7.97
C THR A 156 3.42 13.11 7.53
N ILE A 157 3.50 14.18 6.75
CA ILE A 157 4.77 14.79 6.34
C ILE A 157 4.68 16.25 6.75
N LYS A 158 5.72 16.74 7.42
CA LYS A 158 5.84 18.13 7.83
C LYS A 158 6.99 18.78 7.08
N LEU A 159 6.74 19.97 6.57
CA LEU A 159 7.77 20.81 5.98
C LEU A 159 8.70 21.28 7.10
N PRO A 160 10.02 21.06 7.01
CA PRO A 160 10.95 21.58 8.00
C PRO A 160 10.92 23.11 8.07
N GLN A 161 11.24 23.68 9.23
CA GLN A 161 11.29 25.12 9.40
C GLN A 161 12.28 25.75 8.41
N ASN A 162 11.92 26.92 7.87
CA ASN A 162 12.71 27.68 6.88
C ASN A 162 12.89 27.02 5.51
N HIS A 163 12.10 26.00 5.19
CA HIS A 163 12.03 25.43 3.85
C HIS A 163 10.70 25.74 3.17
N THR A 164 10.72 25.95 1.85
CA THR A 164 9.61 25.61 0.94
C THR A 164 9.71 24.15 0.53
N TRP A 165 8.64 23.50 0.08
CA TRP A 165 8.71 22.13 -0.42
C TRP A 165 9.69 21.98 -1.57
N LYS A 166 9.81 22.99 -2.45
CA LYS A 166 10.82 23.03 -3.51
C LYS A 166 12.24 23.00 -2.94
N SER A 167 12.54 23.85 -1.95
CA SER A 167 13.87 23.88 -1.33
C SER A 167 14.18 22.58 -0.57
N TYR A 168 13.17 22.01 0.10
CA TYR A 168 13.30 20.76 0.82
C TYR A 168 13.50 19.57 -0.13
N MET A 169 12.82 19.56 -1.28
CA MET A 169 13.03 18.56 -2.33
C MET A 169 14.49 18.56 -2.79
N TYR A 170 15.07 19.73 -3.09
CA TYR A 170 16.48 19.81 -3.49
C TYR A 170 17.44 19.42 -2.38
N PHE A 171 17.12 19.76 -1.11
CA PHE A 171 17.86 19.24 0.04
C PHE A 171 17.83 17.71 0.07
N LEU A 172 16.65 17.09 -0.02
CA LEU A 172 16.51 15.63 -0.04
C LEU A 172 17.31 15.02 -1.20
N LEU A 173 17.20 15.57 -2.41
CA LEU A 173 17.96 15.11 -3.57
C LEU A 173 19.48 15.18 -3.35
N SER A 174 19.97 16.20 -2.65
CA SER A 174 21.41 16.34 -2.33
C SER A 174 21.93 15.25 -1.39
N THR A 175 21.05 14.58 -0.65
CA THR A 175 21.41 13.48 0.25
C THR A 175 21.43 12.11 -0.44
N LEU A 176 20.96 12.02 -1.68
CA LEU A 176 20.85 10.75 -2.41
C LEU A 176 22.12 10.44 -3.21
N PRO A 177 22.40 9.15 -3.48
CA PRO A 177 23.38 8.76 -4.50
C PRO A 177 23.06 9.37 -5.86
N GLU A 178 24.08 9.74 -6.64
CA GLU A 178 23.91 10.50 -7.89
C GLU A 178 22.94 9.84 -8.87
N GLN A 179 23.05 8.52 -9.07
CA GLN A 179 22.14 7.78 -9.94
C GLN A 179 20.66 7.87 -9.51
N ALA A 180 20.40 7.85 -8.20
CA ALA A 180 19.03 7.94 -7.68
C ALA A 180 18.49 9.37 -7.84
N LYS A 181 19.32 10.37 -7.55
CA LYS A 181 19.03 11.79 -7.75
C LYS A 181 18.70 12.10 -9.21
N GLU A 182 19.54 11.68 -10.16
CA GLU A 182 19.32 11.87 -11.59
C GLU A 182 17.99 11.26 -12.06
N ASN A 183 17.65 10.06 -11.56
CA ASN A 183 16.37 9.42 -11.90
C ASN A 183 15.16 10.25 -11.41
N TYR A 184 15.21 10.79 -10.18
CA TYR A 184 14.14 11.67 -9.69
C TYR A 184 14.07 12.98 -10.48
N LEU A 185 15.21 13.59 -10.80
CA LEU A 185 15.27 14.82 -11.61
C LEU A 185 14.71 14.62 -13.01
N SER A 186 15.07 13.54 -13.70
CA SER A 186 14.53 13.22 -15.03
C SER A 186 13.00 13.05 -15.01
N LYS A 187 12.46 12.40 -13.97
CA LYS A 187 11.00 12.28 -13.79
C LYS A 187 10.35 13.64 -13.45
N LEU A 188 11.00 14.45 -12.61
CA LEU A 188 10.54 15.80 -12.29
C LEU A 188 10.43 16.66 -13.56
N GLU A 189 11.50 16.71 -14.37
CA GLU A 189 11.55 17.45 -15.63
C GLU A 189 10.47 17.00 -16.60
N THR A 190 10.29 15.68 -16.74
CA THR A 190 9.23 15.10 -17.58
C THR A 190 7.85 15.58 -17.12
N SER A 191 7.63 15.62 -15.80
CA SER A 191 6.36 16.07 -15.24
C SER A 191 6.14 17.57 -15.43
N ILE A 192 7.16 18.39 -15.16
CA ILE A 192 7.12 19.85 -15.37
C ILE A 192 6.78 20.14 -16.82
N LYS A 193 7.49 19.50 -17.76
CA LYS A 193 7.25 19.64 -19.20
C LYS A 193 5.81 19.25 -19.57
N PHE A 194 5.33 18.12 -19.05
CA PHE A 194 3.97 17.66 -19.30
C PHE A 194 2.93 18.69 -18.84
N TRP A 195 3.03 19.22 -17.63
CA TRP A 195 2.06 20.17 -17.08
C TRP A 195 2.13 21.56 -17.70
N LYS A 196 3.31 22.00 -18.17
CA LYS A 196 3.46 23.26 -18.92
C LYS A 196 2.96 23.15 -20.37
N GLU A 197 3.29 22.07 -21.08
CA GLU A 197 3.07 21.99 -22.53
C GLU A 197 1.79 21.25 -22.93
N LYS A 198 1.42 20.19 -22.20
CA LYS A 198 0.26 19.35 -22.53
C LYS A 198 -0.92 19.63 -21.59
N GLY A 199 -0.64 19.67 -20.29
CA GLY A 199 -1.62 19.85 -19.24
C GLY A 199 -2.30 18.55 -18.82
N GLY A 200 -2.75 18.50 -17.56
CA GLY A 200 -3.57 17.40 -17.03
C GLY A 200 -5.06 17.72 -17.11
N VAL A 201 -5.92 16.69 -17.08
CA VAL A 201 -7.37 16.89 -17.09
C VAL A 201 -7.93 17.00 -15.66
N LEU A 202 -8.58 18.14 -15.35
CA LEU A 202 -9.09 18.48 -14.02
C LEU A 202 -10.61 18.72 -14.04
N SER A 203 -11.29 18.50 -12.91
CA SER A 203 -12.71 18.85 -12.76
C SER A 203 -12.89 20.36 -12.67
N GLU A 204 -14.09 20.85 -12.96
CA GLU A 204 -14.42 22.28 -12.82
C GLU A 204 -14.22 22.76 -11.38
N GLU A 205 -14.63 21.97 -10.40
CA GLU A 205 -14.39 22.23 -8.96
C GLU A 205 -12.89 22.44 -8.64
N THR A 206 -12.02 21.57 -9.18
CA THR A 206 -10.56 21.71 -8.97
C THR A 206 -10.01 22.98 -9.62
N ILE A 207 -10.54 23.36 -10.78
CA ILE A 207 -10.15 24.58 -11.51
C ILE A 207 -10.56 25.83 -10.71
N GLU A 208 -11.74 25.81 -10.09
CA GLU A 208 -12.20 26.87 -9.20
C GLU A 208 -11.31 27.00 -7.97
N ASP A 209 -10.97 25.88 -7.31
CA ASP A 209 -10.05 25.88 -6.16
C ASP A 209 -8.66 26.45 -6.50
N LEU A 210 -8.13 26.10 -7.68
CA LEU A 210 -6.84 26.61 -8.16
C LEU A 210 -6.89 28.13 -8.39
N LYS A 211 -7.95 28.62 -9.02
CA LYS A 211 -8.16 30.07 -9.23
C LYS A 211 -8.34 30.80 -7.91
N ALA A 212 -9.13 30.25 -6.98
CA ALA A 212 -9.35 30.80 -5.65
C ALA A 212 -8.05 30.87 -4.83
N SER A 213 -7.13 29.92 -5.06
CA SER A 213 -5.80 29.89 -4.46
C SER A 213 -4.78 30.83 -5.13
N GLY A 214 -5.21 31.61 -6.14
CA GLY A 214 -4.34 32.56 -6.86
C GLY A 214 -3.35 31.90 -7.82
N VAL A 215 -3.60 30.65 -8.23
CA VAL A 215 -2.72 29.93 -9.16
C VAL A 215 -3.03 30.34 -10.60
N GLU A 216 -2.00 30.76 -11.32
CA GLU A 216 -2.09 31.02 -12.76
C GLU A 216 -2.21 29.70 -13.53
N ILE A 217 -3.32 29.54 -14.26
CA ILE A 217 -3.64 28.34 -15.03
C ILE A 217 -4.17 28.70 -16.41
N GLU A 218 -3.83 27.89 -17.41
CA GLU A 218 -4.44 27.93 -18.74
C GLU A 218 -5.40 26.75 -18.90
N VAL A 219 -6.67 27.03 -19.15
CA VAL A 219 -7.71 26.00 -19.36
C VAL A 219 -8.05 25.93 -20.84
N SER A 220 -8.01 24.73 -21.41
CA SER A 220 -8.43 24.47 -22.80
C SER A 220 -9.81 23.83 -22.84
N GLU A 221 -10.58 24.04 -23.92
CA GLU A 221 -11.92 23.47 -24.06
C GLU A 221 -11.93 22.05 -24.67
N SER A 222 -10.92 21.70 -25.47
CA SER A 222 -10.86 20.41 -26.16
C SER A 222 -9.85 19.46 -25.51
N SER A 223 -10.34 18.29 -25.10
CA SER A 223 -9.56 17.18 -24.56
C SER A 223 -9.54 16.03 -25.58
N ASN A 224 -8.37 15.42 -25.80
CA ASN A 224 -8.27 14.17 -26.56
C ASN A 224 -8.76 12.94 -25.76
N TYR A 225 -9.09 13.12 -24.47
CA TYR A 225 -9.63 12.09 -23.60
C TYR A 225 -11.16 12.16 -23.54
N ASN A 226 -11.82 11.00 -23.55
CA ASN A 226 -13.26 10.89 -23.33
C ASN A 226 -13.59 11.14 -21.85
N THR A 227 -13.69 12.41 -21.46
CA THR A 227 -13.95 12.85 -20.09
C THR A 227 -14.65 14.19 -20.06
N ALA A 228 -15.46 14.43 -19.03
CA ALA A 228 -16.06 15.74 -18.74
C ALA A 228 -15.05 16.73 -18.10
N LYS A 229 -13.84 16.26 -17.76
CA LYS A 229 -12.76 17.08 -17.22
C LYS A 229 -12.11 17.95 -18.31
N LYS A 230 -11.64 19.14 -17.93
CA LYS A 230 -11.00 20.09 -18.85
C LYS A 230 -9.48 19.99 -18.76
N PRO A 231 -8.73 20.06 -19.88
CA PRO A 231 -7.27 20.14 -19.85
C PRO A 231 -6.80 21.47 -19.24
N VAL A 232 -5.83 21.37 -18.34
CA VAL A 232 -5.27 22.52 -17.62
C VAL A 232 -3.75 22.45 -17.65
N ARG A 233 -3.13 23.54 -18.11
CA ARG A 233 -1.68 23.76 -18.03
C ARG A 233 -1.38 24.73 -16.91
N MET A 234 -0.29 24.47 -16.20
CA MET A 234 0.14 25.27 -15.06
C MET A 234 1.61 25.02 -14.74
N ASP A 235 2.18 25.94 -13.99
CA ASP A 235 3.48 25.75 -13.37
C ASP A 235 3.39 24.84 -12.13
N TYR A 236 4.55 24.28 -11.77
CA TYR A 236 4.65 23.43 -10.59
C TYR A 236 4.45 24.24 -9.31
N LEU A 237 3.54 23.79 -8.45
CA LEU A 237 3.22 24.45 -7.19
C LEU A 237 4.09 23.92 -6.05
N ASP A 238 4.27 24.71 -4.99
CA ASP A 238 4.96 24.25 -3.79
C ASP A 238 4.10 23.21 -3.04
N ASP A 239 2.83 23.53 -2.81
CA ASP A 239 1.79 22.68 -2.21
C ASP A 239 0.40 23.05 -2.76
N PHE A 240 -0.61 22.21 -2.51
CA PHE A 240 -2.01 22.48 -2.82
C PHE A 240 -2.93 21.64 -1.93
N GLU A 241 -3.95 22.28 -1.33
CA GLU A 241 -4.88 21.67 -0.36
C GLU A 241 -6.36 21.80 -0.77
N GLY A 242 -6.66 21.66 -2.08
CA GLY A 242 -8.03 21.67 -2.60
C GLY A 242 -8.56 20.30 -3.05
N THR A 243 -9.70 20.31 -3.73
CA THR A 243 -10.29 19.11 -4.34
C THR A 243 -9.32 18.46 -5.32
N ASP A 244 -9.28 17.13 -5.32
CA ASP A 244 -8.40 16.34 -6.18
C ASP A 244 -6.90 16.73 -6.09
N ALA A 245 -6.42 17.24 -4.94
CA ALA A 245 -5.02 17.65 -4.73
C ALA A 245 -3.97 16.58 -5.12
N LYS A 246 -4.34 15.31 -5.03
CA LYS A 246 -3.54 14.16 -5.53
C LYS A 246 -3.32 14.15 -7.05
N LEU A 247 -3.96 15.02 -7.82
CA LEU A 247 -3.76 15.16 -9.27
C LEU A 247 -2.83 16.32 -9.59
N ILE A 248 -2.74 17.32 -8.71
CA ILE A 248 -2.01 18.56 -8.95
C ILE A 248 -0.49 18.34 -8.85
N PRO A 249 0.32 18.90 -9.78
CA PRO A 249 1.76 18.79 -9.75
C PRO A 249 2.36 19.69 -8.66
N THR A 250 2.88 19.09 -7.58
CA THR A 250 3.50 19.84 -6.49
C THR A 250 4.88 19.30 -6.10
N TYR A 251 5.76 20.21 -5.63
CA TYR A 251 7.06 19.83 -5.07
C TYR A 251 6.92 18.98 -3.80
N LYS A 252 5.86 19.22 -3.00
CA LYS A 252 5.51 18.34 -1.86
C LYS A 252 5.40 16.89 -2.30
N ARG A 253 4.65 16.60 -3.37
CA ARG A 253 4.48 15.23 -3.87
C ARG A 253 5.80 14.58 -4.29
N MET A 254 6.73 15.36 -4.84
CA MET A 254 8.07 14.86 -5.14
C MET A 254 8.86 14.54 -3.86
N CYS A 255 8.76 15.37 -2.83
CA CYS A 255 9.32 15.04 -1.50
C CYS A 255 8.74 13.73 -0.96
N ILE A 256 7.42 13.50 -1.11
CA ILE A 256 6.78 12.24 -0.69
C ILE A 256 7.40 11.05 -1.43
N CYS A 257 7.60 11.15 -2.75
CA CYS A 257 8.24 10.08 -3.52
C CYS A 257 9.64 9.76 -2.99
N ILE A 258 10.46 10.79 -2.77
CA ILE A 258 11.83 10.62 -2.26
C ILE A 258 11.82 9.98 -0.86
N MET A 259 11.04 10.53 0.07
CA MET A 259 10.98 10.05 1.47
C MET A 259 10.44 8.62 1.57
N LYS A 260 9.57 8.20 0.65
CA LYS A 260 9.02 6.84 0.61
C LYS A 260 9.83 5.87 -0.26
N ASN A 261 10.99 6.29 -0.76
CA ASN A 261 11.79 5.53 -1.73
C ASN A 261 10.98 5.05 -2.95
N ASP A 262 9.99 5.83 -3.38
CA ASP A 262 9.22 5.58 -4.59
C ASP A 262 10.03 6.05 -5.81
N HIS A 263 11.05 5.27 -6.17
CA HIS A 263 11.94 5.54 -7.30
C HIS A 263 11.22 5.62 -8.65
N LEU A 264 9.98 5.12 -8.72
CA LEU A 264 9.15 5.14 -9.91
C LEU A 264 8.25 6.37 -9.98
N CYS A 265 8.15 7.15 -8.89
CA CYS A 265 7.22 8.26 -8.69
C CYS A 265 5.75 7.86 -8.96
N LYS A 266 5.36 6.63 -8.59
CA LYS A 266 3.97 6.16 -8.70
C LYS A 266 2.99 7.02 -7.92
N TYR A 267 3.42 7.56 -6.78
CA TYR A 267 2.62 8.50 -6.00
C TYR A 267 2.27 9.77 -6.79
N MET A 268 3.08 10.11 -7.79
CA MET A 268 2.84 11.20 -8.75
C MET A 268 2.08 10.76 -10.01
N GLY A 269 1.61 9.51 -10.07
CA GLY A 269 0.88 8.97 -11.22
C GLY A 269 1.77 8.44 -12.35
N PHE A 270 3.09 8.34 -12.14
CA PHE A 270 3.97 7.76 -13.15
C PHE A 270 3.73 6.25 -13.31
N SER A 271 3.79 5.81 -14.57
CA SER A 271 3.79 4.40 -14.94
C SER A 271 5.23 3.92 -15.22
N LEU A 272 5.44 2.61 -15.16
CA LEU A 272 6.73 2.01 -15.50
C LEU A 272 7.11 2.31 -16.95
N THR A 273 8.33 2.79 -17.17
CA THR A 273 8.90 2.91 -18.51
C THR A 273 9.22 1.54 -19.10
N LYS A 274 9.41 1.47 -20.43
CA LYS A 274 9.81 0.22 -21.11
C LYS A 274 11.06 -0.40 -20.49
N ASN A 275 12.08 0.42 -20.21
CA ASN A 275 13.33 -0.01 -19.61
C ASN A 275 13.15 -0.53 -18.18
N GLU A 276 12.32 0.13 -17.36
CA GLU A 276 12.04 -0.33 -15.99
C GLU A 276 11.26 -1.65 -15.99
N MET A 277 10.31 -1.82 -16.92
CA MET A 277 9.59 -3.10 -17.11
C MET A 277 10.54 -4.22 -17.53
N GLU A 278 11.44 -3.96 -18.47
CA GLU A 278 12.42 -4.93 -18.96
C GLU A 278 13.43 -5.31 -17.86
N ARG A 279 13.97 -4.32 -17.13
CA ARG A 279 14.85 -4.58 -15.98
C ARG A 279 14.17 -5.46 -14.94
N ARG A 280 12.91 -5.16 -14.61
CA ARG A 280 12.11 -6.00 -13.70
C ARG A 280 11.95 -7.42 -14.22
N LYS A 281 11.65 -7.59 -15.52
CA LYS A 281 11.53 -8.91 -16.17
C LYS A 281 12.85 -9.68 -16.11
N ASN A 282 13.98 -9.02 -16.37
CA ASN A 282 15.31 -9.62 -16.32
C ASN A 282 15.68 -10.08 -14.91
N VAL A 283 15.37 -9.28 -13.88
CA VAL A 283 15.56 -9.68 -12.48
C VAL A 283 14.70 -10.89 -12.13
N ILE A 284 13.41 -10.88 -12.47
CA ILE A 284 12.52 -12.03 -12.23
C ILE A 284 13.06 -13.29 -12.90
N ASN A 285 13.48 -13.20 -14.16
CA ASN A 285 14.04 -14.33 -14.90
C ASN A 285 15.33 -14.86 -14.25
N LYS A 286 16.23 -13.96 -13.81
CA LYS A 286 17.49 -14.34 -13.16
C LYS A 286 17.28 -15.15 -11.88
N TYR A 287 16.30 -14.77 -11.07
CA TYR A 287 16.02 -15.44 -9.79
C TYR A 287 15.00 -16.57 -9.90
N LYS A 288 14.43 -16.81 -11.09
CA LYS A 288 13.42 -17.86 -11.31
C LYS A 288 13.96 -19.27 -11.09
N SER A 289 15.27 -19.49 -11.27
CA SER A 289 15.92 -20.79 -11.06
C SER A 289 16.47 -20.99 -9.64
N ILE A 290 16.40 -19.96 -8.80
CA ILE A 290 16.91 -19.96 -7.41
C ILE A 290 15.76 -20.16 -6.41
N LEU A 291 14.51 -19.98 -6.86
CA LEU A 291 13.27 -20.19 -6.11
C LEU A 291 12.58 -21.48 -6.57
#